data_AF-A0A367SUS7-F1
#
_entry.id   AF-A0A367SUS7-F1
#
_cell.length_a   1.000
_cell.length_b   1.000
_cell.length_c   1.000
_cell.angle_alpha   90.00
_cell.angle_beta   90.00
_cell.angle_gamma   90.00
#
_symmetry.space_group_name_H-M   'P 1'
#
loop_
_entity.id
_entity.type
_entity.pdbx_description
1 polymer ?
#
loop_
_entity_poly.entity_id
_entity_poly.type
_entity_poly.pdbx_seq_one_letter_code
_entity_poly.pdbx_strand_id
1 'polypeptide(L)'
;MATSVLANWHGHDYQARYFWIEASRLKNPQQDFVVEVSYEADGPKAFDDVITRYNPPRRSTGPDRIQADYYQIKFHVTQAASFGFEDLIDPAFIGAETFSILERLKQAKGTEPVNSAFHLVTTDRIIDEDPLGEIISNVDGSIRLDKLFDGTTDRSRKGKVRKLWRQHLKLSTDQELEQVLSGFHIQQSQPTLEAMREKVNTCFQIIGLITCETSSDFRFDGAARALRSQERYRFTREQFTALCEEENWIRSEAPESFRNVALRSFSDGPLDIMDALPEHTLSLLSLFEGRFPSPGIEWNNVIKPQVETFLTGIRQTERKVRLYLNTHSSIAMLAGKCLGHKSGVEIELVQKGRMGDSIWSENESQDEPDAIIETETVGTGSDVAVVLSIARNALPKARAYILENQPDIGRIIHLTPANGHGQRSVKNGSHAVALAEQVSDVVTDADLPVEASLHIFSAAPNAVNFYLGQHTDFLGTCVFYEFDFQRQRDGSYLPSFKV
;
A
#
# COMPACT_ATOMS: atom_id res chain seq x y z
N MET A 1 -19.78 31.08 2.19
CA MET A 1 -20.81 30.31 2.91
C MET A 1 -21.15 29.01 2.19
N ALA A 2 -21.52 28.99 0.90
CA ALA A 2 -21.78 27.71 0.19
C ALA A 2 -20.52 26.83 0.06
N THR A 3 -19.35 27.41 -0.22
CA THR A 3 -18.06 26.70 -0.32
C THR A 3 -17.56 26.12 1.01
N SER A 4 -17.85 26.79 2.14
CA SER A 4 -17.48 26.28 3.47
C SER A 4 -18.37 25.12 3.91
N VAL A 5 -19.64 25.11 3.49
CA VAL A 5 -20.56 23.99 3.74
C VAL A 5 -20.14 22.74 2.97
N LEU A 6 -19.80 22.88 1.68
CA LEU A 6 -19.29 21.79 0.84
C LEU A 6 -17.99 21.19 1.38
N ALA A 7 -17.04 22.03 1.79
CA ALA A 7 -15.79 21.57 2.38
C ALA A 7 -16.02 20.76 3.68
N ASN A 8 -16.99 21.17 4.50
CA ASN A 8 -17.35 20.45 5.70
C ASN A 8 -17.99 19.08 5.40
N TRP A 9 -18.89 19.02 4.42
CA TRP A 9 -19.49 17.76 3.97
C TRP A 9 -18.44 16.78 3.47
N HIS A 10 -17.50 17.24 2.65
CA HIS A 10 -16.39 16.41 2.17
C HIS A 10 -15.50 15.91 3.31
N GLY A 11 -15.30 16.71 4.36
CA GLY A 11 -14.62 16.27 5.57
C GLY A 11 -15.32 15.08 6.23
N HIS A 12 -16.62 15.20 6.47
CA HIS A 12 -17.42 14.10 7.04
C HIS A 12 -17.49 12.88 6.12
N ASP A 13 -17.64 13.06 4.81
CA ASP A 13 -17.60 11.96 3.83
C ASP A 13 -16.27 11.19 3.93
N TYR A 14 -15.16 11.91 4.09
CA TYR A 14 -13.83 11.31 4.19
C TYR A 14 -13.70 10.46 5.46
N GLN A 15 -14.16 10.99 6.61
CA GLN A 15 -14.18 10.26 7.88
C GLN A 15 -15.10 9.03 7.80
N ALA A 16 -16.29 9.18 7.22
CA ALA A 16 -17.25 8.09 7.03
C ALA A 16 -16.67 6.96 6.17
N ARG A 17 -15.98 7.28 5.08
CA ARG A 17 -15.32 6.28 4.22
C ARG A 17 -14.21 5.54 4.97
N TYR A 18 -13.41 6.26 5.77
CA TYR A 18 -12.42 5.62 6.63
C TYR A 18 -13.07 4.68 7.65
N PHE A 19 -14.16 5.12 8.28
CA PHE A 19 -14.96 4.28 9.16
C PHE A 19 -15.46 3.00 8.47
N TRP A 20 -15.98 3.09 7.24
CA TRP A 20 -16.46 1.91 6.52
C TRP A 20 -15.35 0.92 6.17
N ILE A 21 -14.15 1.42 5.86
CA ILE A 21 -12.98 0.57 5.65
C ILE A 21 -12.67 -0.21 6.93
N GLU A 22 -12.60 0.46 8.08
CA GLU A 22 -12.37 -0.21 9.36
C GLU A 22 -13.53 -1.16 9.74
N ALA A 23 -14.78 -0.73 9.56
CA ALA A 23 -15.97 -1.51 9.88
C ALA A 23 -16.08 -2.79 9.03
N SER A 24 -15.60 -2.77 7.78
CA SER A 24 -15.58 -3.96 6.93
C SER A 24 -14.82 -5.13 7.57
N ARG A 25 -13.80 -4.84 8.38
CA ARG A 25 -12.98 -5.81 9.11
C ARG A 25 -13.81 -6.62 10.13
N LEU A 26 -14.90 -6.03 10.65
CA LEU A 26 -15.85 -6.72 11.53
C LEU A 26 -16.62 -7.84 10.82
N LYS A 27 -16.73 -7.85 9.49
CA LYS A 27 -17.36 -8.94 8.73
C LYS A 27 -16.33 -9.87 8.08
N ASN A 28 -15.07 -9.46 7.99
CA ASN A 28 -13.99 -10.30 7.47
C ASN A 28 -13.71 -11.46 8.45
N PRO A 29 -13.86 -12.74 8.03
CA PRO A 29 -13.60 -13.89 8.89
C PRO A 29 -12.10 -14.08 9.20
N GLN A 30 -11.21 -13.47 8.40
CA GLN A 30 -9.76 -13.52 8.61
C GLN A 30 -9.27 -12.45 9.59
N GLN A 31 -10.17 -11.59 10.09
CA GLN A 31 -9.86 -10.52 11.04
C GLN A 31 -10.81 -10.61 12.25
N ASP A 32 -10.99 -11.82 12.77
CA ASP A 32 -11.78 -12.12 13.97
C ASP A 32 -11.32 -11.36 15.21
N PHE A 33 -10.03 -11.01 15.26
CA PHE A 33 -9.43 -10.18 16.29
C PHE A 33 -9.92 -8.72 16.29
N VAL A 34 -10.63 -8.25 15.26
CA VAL A 34 -11.30 -6.94 15.29
C VAL A 34 -12.66 -7.12 15.95
N VAL A 35 -12.84 -6.50 17.11
CA VAL A 35 -14.02 -6.72 17.96
C VAL A 35 -14.99 -5.55 18.01
N GLU A 36 -14.49 -4.34 17.76
CA GLU A 36 -15.31 -3.13 17.77
C GLU A 36 -14.73 -2.09 16.81
N VAL A 37 -15.60 -1.41 16.06
CA VAL A 37 -15.28 -0.21 15.31
C VAL A 37 -16.30 0.86 15.64
N SER A 38 -15.85 2.08 15.90
CA SER A 38 -16.72 3.22 16.21
C SER A 38 -16.41 4.44 15.33
N TYR A 39 -17.42 5.27 15.09
CA TYR A 39 -17.39 6.50 14.29
C TYR A 39 -17.78 7.71 15.16
N GLU A 40 -16.96 8.76 15.20
CA GLU A 40 -17.18 9.96 16.04
C GLU A 40 -17.58 9.60 17.49
N ALA A 41 -16.91 8.64 18.11
CA ALA A 41 -17.37 8.04 19.36
C ALA A 41 -16.97 8.83 20.61
N ASP A 42 -17.42 8.38 21.79
CA ASP A 42 -16.90 8.86 23.07
C ASP A 42 -15.48 8.30 23.32
N GLY A 43 -14.51 8.86 22.60
CA GLY A 43 -13.08 8.57 22.72
C GLY A 43 -12.29 9.75 23.30
N PRO A 44 -10.95 9.61 23.37
CA PRO A 44 -10.09 10.75 23.65
C PRO A 44 -10.31 11.83 22.59
N LYS A 45 -10.60 13.06 23.03
CA LYS A 45 -10.86 14.19 22.12
C LYS A 45 -9.73 14.36 21.10
N ALA A 46 -10.12 14.62 19.86
CA ALA A 46 -9.21 14.75 18.73
C ALA A 46 -8.45 13.47 18.39
N PHE A 47 -9.05 12.32 18.70
CA PHE A 47 -8.62 10.96 18.39
C PHE A 47 -9.85 10.01 18.42
N ASP A 48 -11.01 10.56 18.07
CA ASP A 48 -12.33 9.97 18.26
C ASP A 48 -13.13 9.89 16.94
N ASP A 49 -12.56 10.36 15.83
CA ASP A 49 -13.22 10.29 14.50
C ASP A 49 -13.49 8.83 14.11
N VAL A 50 -12.49 7.96 14.30
CA VAL A 50 -12.65 6.50 14.19
C VAL A 50 -11.85 5.82 15.29
N ILE A 51 -12.41 4.76 15.88
CA ILE A 51 -11.73 3.91 16.87
C ILE A 51 -11.89 2.45 16.48
N THR A 52 -10.79 1.71 16.41
CA THR A 52 -10.80 0.26 16.17
C THR A 52 -10.20 -0.45 17.38
N ARG A 53 -10.92 -1.43 17.94
CA ARG A 53 -10.46 -2.23 19.08
C ARG A 53 -10.19 -3.67 18.68
N TYR A 54 -9.19 -4.26 19.31
CA TYR A 54 -8.70 -5.60 19.00
C TYR A 54 -8.69 -6.52 20.22
N ASN A 55 -9.10 -7.77 20.01
CA ASN A 55 -8.94 -8.86 20.95
C ASN A 55 -8.78 -10.21 20.20
N PRO A 56 -7.59 -10.86 20.23
CA PRO A 56 -6.39 -10.40 20.91
C PRO A 56 -5.79 -9.12 20.29
N PRO A 57 -4.95 -8.37 21.02
CA PRO A 57 -4.26 -7.21 20.47
C PRO A 57 -3.50 -7.51 19.15
N ARG A 58 -3.65 -6.64 18.15
CA ARG A 58 -3.05 -6.84 16.82
C ARG A 58 -1.53 -6.67 16.87
N ARG A 59 -0.83 -7.27 15.90
CA ARG A 59 0.61 -7.04 15.73
C ARG A 59 0.88 -5.60 15.25
N SER A 60 1.98 -5.03 15.75
CA SER A 60 2.62 -3.83 15.20
C SER A 60 3.91 -4.22 14.47
N THR A 61 4.56 -3.24 13.86
CA THR A 61 5.92 -3.34 13.29
C THR A 61 6.98 -3.52 14.38
N GLY A 62 6.71 -2.99 15.57
CA GLY A 62 7.53 -3.15 16.78
C GLY A 62 7.16 -4.39 17.62
N PRO A 63 7.81 -4.55 18.79
CA PRO A 63 7.56 -5.66 19.70
C PRO A 63 6.16 -5.59 20.33
N ASP A 64 5.60 -4.38 20.43
CA ASP A 64 4.33 -4.14 21.10
C ASP A 64 3.13 -4.65 20.30
N ARG A 65 2.09 -5.03 21.04
CA ARG A 65 0.80 -5.45 20.48
C ARG A 65 -0.24 -4.38 20.75
N ILE A 66 -0.91 -3.91 19.71
CA ILE A 66 -1.84 -2.78 19.78
C ILE A 66 -3.24 -3.28 20.13
N GLN A 67 -3.80 -2.79 21.23
CA GLN A 67 -5.14 -3.15 21.67
C GLN A 67 -6.22 -2.24 21.08
N ALA A 68 -5.87 -1.00 20.74
CA ALA A 68 -6.77 -0.09 20.05
C ALA A 68 -5.99 0.92 19.19
N ASP A 69 -6.57 1.23 18.03
CA ASP A 69 -6.16 2.35 17.19
C ASP A 69 -7.20 3.48 17.32
N TYR A 70 -6.69 4.69 17.52
CA TYR A 70 -7.49 5.90 17.64
C TYR A 70 -7.09 6.87 16.54
N TYR A 71 -8.06 7.33 15.73
CA TYR A 71 -7.80 8.11 14.53
C TYR A 71 -8.37 9.53 14.65
N GLN A 72 -7.52 10.51 14.34
CA GLN A 72 -7.90 11.88 14.00
C GLN A 72 -7.74 12.04 12.49
N ILE A 73 -8.83 12.29 11.79
CA ILE A 73 -8.90 12.31 10.34
C ILE A 73 -9.20 13.71 9.85
N LYS A 74 -8.30 14.24 9.02
CA LYS A 74 -8.35 15.59 8.51
C LYS A 74 -8.29 15.60 6.99
N PHE A 75 -9.34 16.12 6.37
CA PHE A 75 -9.43 16.28 4.92
C PHE A 75 -9.29 17.75 4.52
N HIS A 76 -8.48 18.03 3.51
CA HIS A 76 -8.46 19.30 2.80
C HIS A 76 -8.83 19.12 1.34
N VAL A 77 -9.72 20.00 0.86
CA VAL A 77 -10.25 19.98 -0.51
C VAL A 77 -9.15 20.19 -1.56
N THR A 78 -8.09 20.93 -1.21
CA THR A 78 -7.00 21.29 -2.13
C THR A 78 -5.68 20.70 -1.68
N GLN A 79 -4.85 20.24 -2.63
CA GLN A 79 -3.48 19.78 -2.38
C GLN A 79 -2.45 20.91 -2.13
N ALA A 80 -2.91 22.16 -2.06
CA ALA A 80 -2.03 23.30 -1.78
C ALA A 80 -1.56 23.35 -0.32
N ALA A 81 -2.27 22.66 0.58
CA ALA A 81 -1.95 22.63 2.00
C ALA A 81 -0.75 21.71 2.26
N SER A 82 0.12 22.18 3.16
CA SER A 82 1.25 21.43 3.69
C SER A 82 1.47 21.81 5.14
N PHE A 83 2.11 20.92 5.92
CA PHE A 83 2.36 21.15 7.34
C PHE A 83 3.78 20.76 7.75
N GLY A 84 4.24 21.31 8.86
CA GLY A 84 5.51 21.03 9.50
C GLY A 84 5.36 20.68 10.98
N PHE A 85 6.49 20.50 11.67
CA PHE A 85 6.47 20.14 13.09
C PHE A 85 5.85 21.23 13.99
N GLU A 86 5.83 22.49 13.53
CA GLU A 86 5.24 23.62 14.25
C GLU A 86 3.70 23.58 14.21
N ASP A 87 3.09 23.06 13.15
CA ASP A 87 1.63 22.96 13.04
C ASP A 87 1.05 21.96 14.04
N LEU A 88 1.83 20.97 14.49
CA LEU A 88 1.38 19.99 15.49
C LEU A 88 1.13 20.61 16.88
N ILE A 89 1.61 21.84 17.13
CA ILE A 89 1.33 22.58 18.36
C ILE A 89 0.26 23.67 18.18
N ASP A 90 -0.26 23.86 16.96
CA ASP A 90 -1.33 24.80 16.67
C ASP A 90 -2.70 24.10 16.78
N PRO A 91 -3.61 24.52 17.68
CA PRO A 91 -4.98 24.02 17.72
C PRO A 91 -5.71 24.12 16.37
N ALA A 92 -5.48 25.21 15.62
CA ALA A 92 -6.16 25.45 14.35
C ALA A 92 -5.82 24.39 13.29
N PHE A 93 -4.66 23.73 13.40
CA PHE A 93 -4.26 22.68 12.49
C PHE A 93 -5.27 21.52 12.46
N ILE A 94 -5.82 21.12 13.60
CA ILE A 94 -6.87 20.10 13.70
C ILE A 94 -8.28 20.69 13.76
N GLY A 95 -8.45 21.97 13.43
CA GLY A 95 -9.74 22.66 13.52
C GLY A 95 -10.23 22.91 14.94
N ALA A 96 -9.32 22.86 15.94
CA ALA A 96 -9.63 23.14 17.33
C ALA A 96 -9.32 24.60 17.72
N GLU A 97 -9.97 25.10 18.75
CA GLU A 97 -9.75 26.48 19.23
C GLU A 97 -8.72 26.56 20.36
N THR A 98 -8.59 25.51 21.17
CA THR A 98 -7.89 25.58 22.47
C THR A 98 -6.72 24.63 22.61
N PHE A 99 -6.86 23.39 22.15
CA PHE A 99 -5.86 22.35 22.38
C PHE A 99 -5.31 21.84 21.05
N SER A 100 -4.00 21.80 20.95
CA SER A 100 -3.25 21.20 19.85
C SER A 100 -3.36 19.68 19.83
N ILE A 101 -3.01 19.06 18.70
CA ILE A 101 -2.98 17.61 18.57
C ILE A 101 -1.99 16.96 19.56
N LEU A 102 -0.85 17.59 19.85
CA LEU A 102 0.11 17.06 20.83
C LEU A 102 -0.41 17.14 22.27
N GLU A 103 -1.13 18.21 22.64
CA GLU A 103 -1.78 18.27 23.96
C GLU A 103 -2.87 17.20 24.10
N ARG A 104 -3.64 16.97 23.03
CA ARG A 104 -4.65 15.90 22.97
C ARG A 104 -4.04 14.52 23.06
N LEU A 105 -2.90 14.29 22.39
CA LEU A 105 -2.14 13.06 22.49
C LEU A 105 -1.67 12.82 23.93
N LYS A 106 -1.09 13.85 24.58
CA LYS A 106 -0.66 13.75 25.98
C LYS A 106 -1.84 13.44 26.92
N GLN A 107 -3.01 14.04 26.68
CA GLN A 107 -4.23 13.74 27.45
C GLN A 107 -4.68 12.28 27.24
N ALA A 108 -4.75 11.84 25.98
CA ALA A 108 -5.19 10.49 25.60
C ALA A 108 -4.27 9.40 26.18
N LYS A 109 -2.96 9.62 26.19
CA LYS A 109 -1.97 8.71 26.81
C LYS A 109 -2.18 8.53 28.32
N GLY A 110 -2.84 9.48 28.98
CA GLY A 110 -3.17 9.40 30.40
C GLY A 110 -4.45 8.63 30.71
N THR A 111 -5.34 8.42 29.74
CA THR A 111 -6.66 7.78 29.94
C THR A 111 -6.77 6.42 29.27
N GLU A 112 -6.13 6.24 28.12
CA GLU A 112 -6.25 5.02 27.32
C GLU A 112 -5.21 3.96 27.71
N PRO A 113 -5.44 2.67 27.36
CA PRO A 113 -4.46 1.61 27.60
C PRO A 113 -3.08 1.95 27.03
N VAL A 114 -2.02 1.56 27.75
CA VAL A 114 -0.62 1.86 27.41
C VAL A 114 -0.26 1.43 25.98
N ASN A 115 -0.83 0.31 25.54
CA ASN A 115 -0.62 -0.27 24.22
C ASN A 115 -1.63 0.20 23.16
N SER A 116 -2.04 1.47 23.24
CA SER A 116 -2.86 2.15 22.24
C SER A 116 -1.99 2.93 21.25
N ALA A 117 -2.37 2.87 19.98
CA ALA A 117 -1.76 3.68 18.93
C ALA A 117 -2.70 4.83 18.52
N PHE A 118 -2.10 6.00 18.30
CA PHE A 118 -2.80 7.23 17.97
C PHE A 118 -2.35 7.73 16.62
N HIS A 119 -3.29 8.02 15.73
CA HIS A 119 -3.02 8.29 14.32
C HIS A 119 -3.59 9.64 13.92
N LEU A 120 -2.75 10.49 13.36
CA LEU A 120 -3.18 11.64 12.59
C LEU A 120 -3.18 11.26 11.10
N VAL A 121 -4.37 11.18 10.51
CA VAL A 121 -4.61 10.89 9.10
C VAL A 121 -4.90 12.21 8.37
N THR A 122 -4.12 12.56 7.36
CA THR A 122 -4.35 13.79 6.60
C THR A 122 -4.00 13.70 5.12
N THR A 123 -4.80 14.38 4.29
CA THR A 123 -4.50 14.58 2.87
C THR A 123 -3.33 15.53 2.63
N ASP A 124 -2.92 16.30 3.63
CA ASP A 124 -1.82 17.25 3.50
C ASP A 124 -0.47 16.55 3.39
N ARG A 125 0.46 17.23 2.73
CA ARG A 125 1.86 16.79 2.67
C ARG A 125 2.71 17.54 3.69
N ILE A 126 3.77 16.89 4.12
CA ILE A 126 4.81 17.54 4.91
C ILE A 126 5.53 18.56 4.02
N ILE A 127 5.87 19.71 4.59
CA ILE A 127 6.65 20.75 3.92
C ILE A 127 8.02 20.18 3.49
N ASP A 128 8.43 20.49 2.25
CA ASP A 128 9.75 20.11 1.76
C ASP A 128 10.84 20.67 2.69
N GLU A 129 11.84 19.87 3.04
CA GLU A 129 12.88 20.21 4.04
C GLU A 129 12.38 20.41 5.48
N ASP A 130 11.16 20.01 5.83
CA ASP A 130 10.76 19.97 7.24
C ASP A 130 11.42 18.77 7.98
N PRO A 131 11.87 18.94 9.23
CA PRO A 131 12.42 17.84 10.03
C PRO A 131 11.51 16.60 10.15
N LEU A 132 10.19 16.77 10.05
CA LEU A 132 9.22 15.67 10.06
C LEU A 132 9.54 14.62 8.98
N GLY A 133 10.02 15.04 7.80
CA GLY A 133 10.39 14.13 6.71
C GLY A 133 11.51 13.14 7.06
N GLU A 134 12.36 13.45 8.04
CA GLU A 134 13.43 12.56 8.50
C GLU A 134 13.04 11.69 9.69
N ILE A 135 12.06 12.13 10.48
CA ILE A 135 11.68 11.50 11.75
C ILE A 135 10.36 10.74 11.68
N ILE A 136 9.61 10.80 10.59
CA ILE A 136 8.44 9.94 10.38
C ILE A 136 8.87 8.69 9.61
N SER A 137 8.44 7.54 10.11
CA SER A 137 8.73 6.24 9.52
C SER A 137 7.86 6.02 8.28
N ASN A 138 8.47 5.76 7.13
CA ASN A 138 7.72 5.27 5.97
C ASN A 138 7.16 3.86 6.18
N VAL A 139 7.63 3.11 7.19
CA VAL A 139 7.17 1.74 7.45
C VAL A 139 5.73 1.69 7.96
N ASP A 140 5.34 2.63 8.82
CA ASP A 140 4.03 2.63 9.51
C ASP A 140 3.57 4.01 9.99
N GLY A 141 4.22 5.09 9.57
CA GLY A 141 3.91 6.46 9.99
C GLY A 141 4.34 6.81 11.42
N SER A 142 4.96 5.90 12.17
CA SER A 142 5.39 6.18 13.55
C SER A 142 6.48 7.26 13.60
N ILE A 143 6.54 8.01 14.70
CA ILE A 143 7.71 8.84 15.00
C ILE A 143 8.91 7.94 15.29
N ARG A 144 9.98 8.09 14.52
CA ARG A 144 11.28 7.44 14.71
C ARG A 144 11.98 8.02 15.93
N LEU A 145 11.62 7.53 17.11
CA LEU A 145 12.18 8.00 18.38
C LEU A 145 13.71 7.86 18.41
N ASP A 146 14.28 6.81 17.81
CA ASP A 146 15.73 6.62 17.68
C ASP A 146 16.41 7.74 16.89
N LYS A 147 15.72 8.30 15.89
CA LYS A 147 16.22 9.41 15.08
C LYS A 147 15.93 10.75 15.70
N LEU A 148 14.79 10.91 16.36
CA LEU A 148 14.42 12.13 17.05
C LEU A 148 15.26 12.34 18.31
N PHE A 149 15.59 11.31 19.08
CA PHE A 149 16.36 11.37 20.33
C PHE A 149 17.80 10.87 20.13
N ASP A 150 18.53 11.52 19.22
CA ASP A 150 19.89 11.17 18.80
C ASP A 150 21.02 11.68 19.70
N GLY A 151 20.70 12.13 20.93
CA GLY A 151 21.67 12.69 21.89
C GLY A 151 22.19 14.09 21.54
N THR A 152 21.70 14.72 20.46
CA THR A 152 22.09 16.09 20.12
C THR A 152 21.48 17.13 21.07
N THR A 153 22.02 18.36 21.08
CA THR A 153 21.49 19.46 21.90
C THR A 153 20.35 20.20 21.20
N ASP A 154 19.61 21.03 21.94
CA ASP A 154 18.54 21.92 21.45
C ASP A 154 18.93 22.85 20.28
N ARG A 155 20.23 23.00 19.99
CA ARG A 155 20.72 23.78 18.85
C ARG A 155 20.63 23.04 17.51
N SER A 156 20.59 21.70 17.53
CA SER A 156 20.49 20.89 16.32
C SER A 156 19.10 21.01 15.68
N ARG A 157 18.97 20.62 14.41
CA ARG A 157 17.69 20.67 13.68
C ARG A 157 16.59 19.89 14.41
N LYS A 158 16.90 18.67 14.87
CA LYS A 158 15.97 17.83 15.66
C LYS A 158 15.84 18.30 17.11
N GLY A 159 16.90 18.88 17.67
CA GLY A 159 16.86 19.51 19.00
C GLY A 159 15.88 20.67 19.07
N LYS A 160 15.72 21.44 17.99
CA LYS A 160 14.69 22.48 17.88
C LYS A 160 13.27 21.91 17.93
N VAL A 161 13.02 20.78 17.24
CA VAL A 161 11.74 20.06 17.29
C VAL A 161 11.43 19.63 18.73
N ARG A 162 12.37 18.91 19.37
CA ARG A 162 12.22 18.44 20.76
C ARG A 162 11.98 19.61 21.72
N LYS A 163 12.74 20.69 21.58
CA LYS A 163 12.59 21.89 22.41
C LYS A 163 11.21 22.52 22.24
N LEU A 164 10.74 22.73 21.01
CA LEU A 164 9.45 23.34 20.75
C LEU A 164 8.32 22.53 21.39
N TRP A 165 8.30 21.21 21.14
CA TRP A 165 7.25 20.34 21.66
C TRP A 165 7.31 20.20 23.18
N ARG A 166 8.50 20.07 23.80
CA ARG A 166 8.62 20.07 25.28
C ARG A 166 8.08 21.34 25.90
N GLN A 167 8.44 22.50 25.36
CA GLN A 167 8.00 23.79 25.88
C GLN A 167 6.49 23.96 25.77
N HIS A 168 5.92 23.61 24.62
CA HIS A 168 4.48 23.64 24.39
C HIS A 168 3.72 22.72 25.35
N LEU A 169 4.17 21.47 25.47
CA LEU A 169 3.56 20.46 26.34
C LEU A 169 3.89 20.63 27.83
N LYS A 170 4.72 21.63 28.17
CA LYS A 170 5.21 21.91 29.53
C LYS A 170 5.91 20.70 30.16
N LEU A 171 6.78 20.06 29.40
CA LEU A 171 7.58 18.90 29.81
C LEU A 171 8.99 19.34 30.20
N SER A 172 9.55 18.68 31.21
CA SER A 172 10.86 19.04 31.78
C SER A 172 12.02 18.33 31.09
N THR A 173 11.77 17.17 30.47
CA THR A 173 12.83 16.30 29.93
C THR A 173 12.49 15.76 28.54
N ASP A 174 13.52 15.32 27.81
CA ASP A 174 13.33 14.57 26.55
C ASP A 174 12.64 13.22 26.78
N GLN A 175 12.90 12.58 27.91
CA GLN A 175 12.29 11.30 28.27
C GLN A 175 10.76 11.40 28.42
N GLU A 176 10.27 12.49 29.02
CA GLU A 176 8.83 12.76 29.10
C GLU A 176 8.21 12.97 27.71
N LEU A 177 8.92 13.66 26.81
CA LEU A 177 8.44 13.86 25.44
C LEU A 177 8.42 12.53 24.66
N GLU A 178 9.46 11.71 24.81
CA GLU A 178 9.56 10.40 24.20
C GLU A 178 8.37 9.50 24.58
N GLN A 179 7.97 9.52 25.86
CA GLN A 179 6.80 8.78 26.34
C GLN A 179 5.49 9.25 25.72
N VAL A 180 5.31 10.57 25.52
CA VAL A 180 4.11 11.12 24.87
C VAL A 180 4.05 10.72 23.40
N LEU A 181 5.18 10.76 22.69
CA LEU A 181 5.26 10.48 21.26
C LEU A 181 5.25 8.99 20.93
N SER A 182 5.55 8.12 21.89
CA SER A 182 5.53 6.67 21.69
C SER A 182 4.15 6.19 21.21
N GLY A 183 4.11 5.47 20.09
CA GLY A 183 2.85 5.03 19.47
C GLY A 183 2.01 6.15 18.84
N PHE A 184 2.60 7.32 18.57
CA PHE A 184 2.00 8.34 17.71
C PHE A 184 2.43 8.16 16.27
N HIS A 185 1.45 8.16 15.37
CA HIS A 185 1.62 7.93 13.95
C HIS A 185 1.06 9.12 13.17
N ILE A 186 1.79 9.55 12.13
CA ILE A 186 1.36 10.60 11.21
C ILE A 186 1.33 10.04 9.80
N GLN A 187 0.16 10.13 9.19
CA GLN A 187 -0.17 9.57 7.89
C GLN A 187 -0.56 10.72 6.97
N GLN A 188 0.43 11.21 6.23
CA GLN A 188 0.28 12.32 5.29
C GLN A 188 -0.10 11.83 3.89
N SER A 189 -0.42 12.78 2.99
CA SER A 189 -0.67 12.54 1.56
C SER A 189 -1.69 11.43 1.29
N GLN A 190 -2.71 11.35 2.14
CA GLN A 190 -3.72 10.31 2.05
C GLN A 190 -4.56 10.42 0.76
N PRO A 191 -5.16 9.30 0.30
CA PRO A 191 -5.86 9.26 -0.98
C PRO A 191 -7.00 10.29 -1.08
N THR A 192 -7.38 10.63 -2.31
CA THR A 192 -8.56 11.47 -2.55
C THR A 192 -9.86 10.80 -2.09
N LEU A 193 -10.94 11.57 -1.92
CA LEU A 193 -12.27 11.01 -1.68
C LEU A 193 -12.65 9.92 -2.69
N GLU A 194 -12.42 10.13 -3.97
CA GLU A 194 -12.76 9.14 -5.01
C GLU A 194 -11.97 7.84 -4.84
N ALA A 195 -10.68 7.93 -4.54
CA ALA A 195 -9.88 6.75 -4.21
C ALA A 195 -10.37 6.02 -2.94
N MET A 196 -10.87 6.76 -1.94
CA MET A 196 -11.51 6.18 -0.76
C MET A 196 -12.82 5.44 -1.09
N ARG A 197 -13.60 5.94 -2.08
CA ARG A 197 -14.81 5.25 -2.56
C ARG A 197 -14.45 3.87 -3.13
N GLU A 198 -13.45 3.81 -4.00
CA GLU A 198 -12.99 2.54 -4.57
C GLU A 198 -12.42 1.59 -3.52
N LYS A 199 -11.75 2.11 -2.49
CA LYS A 199 -11.28 1.29 -1.36
C LYS A 199 -12.45 0.71 -0.56
N VAL A 200 -13.47 1.50 -0.25
CA VAL A 200 -14.69 0.99 0.41
C VAL A 200 -15.38 -0.07 -0.46
N ASN A 201 -15.54 0.20 -1.76
CA ASN A 201 -16.13 -0.76 -2.70
C ASN A 201 -15.35 -2.08 -2.71
N THR A 202 -14.03 -2.02 -2.79
CA THR A 202 -13.15 -3.21 -2.72
C THR A 202 -13.34 -3.96 -1.42
N CYS A 203 -13.26 -3.28 -0.27
CA CYS A 203 -13.46 -3.91 1.04
C CYS A 203 -14.84 -4.57 1.12
N PHE A 204 -15.88 -3.90 0.65
CA PHE A 204 -17.27 -4.39 0.69
C PHE A 204 -17.47 -5.58 -0.24
N GLN A 205 -16.91 -5.55 -1.45
CA GLN A 205 -16.90 -6.69 -2.36
C GLN A 205 -16.25 -7.92 -1.70
N ILE A 206 -15.10 -7.74 -1.02
CA ILE A 206 -14.38 -8.83 -0.34
C ILE A 206 -15.25 -9.51 0.73
N ILE A 207 -16.04 -8.75 1.49
CA ILE A 207 -16.90 -9.27 2.56
C ILE A 207 -18.35 -9.56 2.11
N GLY A 208 -18.61 -9.53 0.79
CA GLY A 208 -19.91 -9.92 0.22
C GLY A 208 -21.01 -8.86 0.34
N LEU A 209 -20.64 -7.58 0.46
CA LEU A 209 -21.57 -6.45 0.45
C LEU A 209 -21.65 -5.80 -0.94
N ILE A 210 -22.76 -5.13 -1.22
CA ILE A 210 -22.99 -4.38 -2.47
C ILE A 210 -21.94 -3.28 -2.64
N THR A 211 -21.61 -2.96 -3.90
CA THR A 211 -20.75 -1.82 -4.27
C THR A 211 -21.59 -0.70 -4.85
N CYS A 212 -21.04 0.51 -4.81
CA CYS A 212 -21.61 1.69 -5.48
C CYS A 212 -20.62 2.15 -6.55
N GLU A 213 -20.71 1.57 -7.75
CA GLU A 213 -19.78 1.89 -8.86
C GLU A 213 -20.40 2.87 -9.85
N THR A 214 -21.70 2.72 -10.15
CA THR A 214 -22.36 3.46 -11.24
C THR A 214 -23.23 4.63 -10.77
N SER A 215 -23.50 4.73 -9.48
CA SER A 215 -24.36 5.77 -8.90
C SER A 215 -23.58 7.08 -8.68
N SER A 216 -24.23 8.22 -8.96
CA SER A 216 -23.65 9.53 -8.67
C SER A 216 -23.54 9.81 -7.17
N ASP A 217 -24.45 9.26 -6.37
CA ASP A 217 -24.39 9.27 -4.92
C ASP A 217 -23.59 8.07 -4.38
N PHE A 218 -22.82 8.30 -3.32
CA PHE A 218 -22.19 7.24 -2.56
C PHE A 218 -22.98 7.02 -1.28
N ARG A 219 -23.90 6.04 -1.32
CA ARG A 219 -24.95 5.88 -0.30
C ARG A 219 -24.42 5.66 1.12
N PHE A 220 -23.23 5.08 1.25
CA PHE A 220 -22.60 4.78 2.53
C PHE A 220 -22.20 6.06 3.29
N ASP A 221 -21.91 7.18 2.60
CA ASP A 221 -21.69 8.47 3.25
C ASP A 221 -22.96 8.96 3.97
N GLY A 222 -24.12 8.81 3.30
CA GLY A 222 -25.42 9.12 3.88
C GLY A 222 -25.78 8.20 5.05
N ALA A 223 -25.47 6.91 4.93
CA ALA A 223 -25.72 5.93 5.99
C ALA A 223 -24.94 6.23 7.27
N ALA A 224 -23.66 6.59 7.18
CA ALA A 224 -22.85 6.92 8.37
C ALA A 224 -23.43 8.11 9.14
N ARG A 225 -23.84 9.18 8.42
CA ARG A 225 -24.52 10.34 9.02
C ARG A 225 -25.85 9.97 9.67
N ALA A 226 -26.67 9.16 9.00
CA ALA A 226 -27.96 8.73 9.54
C ALA A 226 -27.77 7.93 10.83
N LEU A 227 -26.84 6.98 10.83
CA LEU A 227 -26.48 6.17 12.00
C LEU A 227 -25.98 7.03 13.16
N ARG A 228 -25.13 8.03 12.88
CA ARG A 228 -24.68 9.00 13.89
C ARG A 228 -25.85 9.77 14.51
N SER A 229 -26.80 10.24 13.70
CA SER A 229 -28.00 10.96 14.18
C SER A 229 -28.95 10.09 15.03
N GLN A 230 -28.86 8.76 14.88
CA GLN A 230 -29.62 7.78 15.65
C GLN A 230 -28.85 7.28 16.88
N GLU A 231 -27.70 7.89 17.21
CA GLU A 231 -26.80 7.43 18.28
C GLU A 231 -26.29 5.98 18.07
N ARG A 232 -26.30 5.48 16.83
CA ARG A 232 -25.79 4.16 16.41
C ARG A 232 -24.43 4.31 15.75
N TYR A 233 -23.37 4.47 16.54
CA TYR A 233 -22.04 4.79 15.99
C TYR A 233 -20.91 3.89 16.52
N ARG A 234 -21.27 2.78 17.18
CA ARG A 234 -20.36 1.74 17.67
C ARG A 234 -20.90 0.40 17.22
N PHE A 235 -20.03 -0.41 16.64
CA PHE A 235 -20.42 -1.70 16.08
C PHE A 235 -19.47 -2.81 16.53
N THR A 236 -20.04 -3.87 17.10
CA THR A 236 -19.43 -5.20 17.14
C THR A 236 -19.69 -5.93 15.82
N ARG A 237 -19.11 -7.14 15.67
CA ARG A 237 -19.36 -8.04 14.54
C ARG A 237 -20.84 -8.36 14.35
N GLU A 238 -21.54 -8.65 15.43
CA GLU A 238 -22.97 -8.98 15.43
C GLU A 238 -23.79 -7.76 15.01
N GLN A 239 -23.47 -6.59 15.56
CA GLN A 239 -24.18 -5.34 15.26
C GLN A 239 -23.96 -4.88 13.83
N PHE A 240 -22.73 -4.97 13.31
CA PHE A 240 -22.43 -4.61 11.92
C PHE A 240 -23.08 -5.58 10.94
N THR A 241 -23.11 -6.87 11.27
CA THR A 241 -23.81 -7.88 10.45
C THR A 241 -25.32 -7.60 10.40
N ALA A 242 -25.95 -7.33 11.55
CA ALA A 242 -27.36 -6.97 11.62
C ALA A 242 -27.67 -5.68 10.84
N LEU A 243 -26.78 -4.67 10.90
CA LEU A 243 -26.91 -3.45 10.08
C LEU A 243 -26.90 -3.78 8.58
N CYS A 244 -25.97 -4.62 8.12
CA CYS A 244 -25.88 -4.98 6.71
C CYS A 244 -27.14 -5.70 6.21
N GLU A 245 -27.78 -6.50 7.08
CA GLU A 245 -29.05 -7.16 6.80
C GLU A 245 -30.22 -6.16 6.75
N GLU A 246 -30.33 -5.30 7.76
CA GLU A 246 -31.34 -4.24 7.88
C GLU A 246 -31.35 -3.32 6.64
N GLU A 247 -30.16 -2.92 6.19
CA GLU A 247 -29.97 -2.00 5.07
C GLU A 247 -29.96 -2.69 3.69
N ASN A 248 -30.15 -4.02 3.65
CA ASN A 248 -30.10 -4.84 2.42
C ASN A 248 -28.79 -4.65 1.64
N TRP A 249 -27.66 -4.62 2.34
CA TRP A 249 -26.33 -4.47 1.74
C TRP A 249 -25.69 -5.80 1.36
N ILE A 250 -26.22 -6.93 1.80
CA ILE A 250 -25.65 -8.24 1.47
C ILE A 250 -25.93 -8.59 0.01
N ARG A 251 -24.90 -8.99 -0.73
CA ARG A 251 -25.06 -9.48 -2.11
C ARG A 251 -25.87 -10.78 -2.14
N SER A 252 -26.63 -10.98 -3.20
CA SER A 252 -27.38 -12.23 -3.42
C SER A 252 -26.48 -13.45 -3.59
N GLU A 253 -25.29 -13.24 -4.14
CA GLU A 253 -24.26 -14.27 -4.32
C GLU A 253 -23.23 -14.16 -3.21
N ALA A 254 -22.93 -15.27 -2.55
CA ALA A 254 -21.88 -15.33 -1.55
C ALA A 254 -20.51 -15.10 -2.23
N PRO A 255 -19.64 -14.26 -1.65
CA PRO A 255 -18.30 -14.08 -2.20
C PRO A 255 -17.54 -15.40 -2.11
N GLU A 256 -16.74 -15.69 -3.13
CA GLU A 256 -15.78 -16.79 -3.03
C GLU A 256 -14.75 -16.50 -1.93
N SER A 257 -14.39 -17.55 -1.17
CA SER A 257 -13.47 -17.40 -0.06
C SER A 257 -12.03 -17.53 -0.56
N PHE A 258 -11.35 -16.38 -0.66
CA PHE A 258 -9.91 -16.30 -0.92
C PHE A 258 -9.15 -15.99 0.36
N ARG A 259 -8.02 -16.68 0.59
CA ARG A 259 -7.09 -16.35 1.67
C ARG A 259 -6.34 -15.07 1.30
N ASN A 260 -6.40 -14.05 2.13
CA ASN A 260 -5.63 -12.84 1.89
C ASN A 260 -4.16 -13.13 2.25
N VAL A 261 -3.25 -12.87 1.31
CA VAL A 261 -1.80 -13.05 1.44
C VAL A 261 -1.11 -11.78 0.98
N ALA A 262 -0.16 -11.26 1.74
CA ALA A 262 0.50 -9.99 1.43
C ALA A 262 2.02 -10.11 1.39
N LEU A 263 2.63 -9.47 0.39
CA LEU A 263 4.07 -9.21 0.33
C LEU A 263 4.28 -7.70 0.31
N ARG A 264 5.25 -7.23 1.09
CA ARG A 264 5.62 -5.81 1.10
C ARG A 264 7.12 -5.60 1.06
N SER A 265 7.58 -4.72 0.17
CA SER A 265 8.96 -4.20 0.16
C SER A 265 9.00 -2.67 0.13
N PHE A 266 7.84 -2.02 0.10
CA PHE A 266 7.63 -0.61 0.41
C PHE A 266 6.29 -0.47 1.15
N SER A 267 6.03 0.70 1.70
CA SER A 267 4.79 1.03 2.41
C SER A 267 4.18 2.25 1.75
N ASP A 268 2.89 2.16 1.41
CA ASP A 268 2.12 3.25 0.80
C ASP A 268 1.12 3.89 1.78
N GLY A 269 1.38 3.80 3.09
CA GLY A 269 0.56 4.42 4.13
C GLY A 269 -0.37 3.46 4.89
N PRO A 270 -1.40 3.96 5.58
CA PRO A 270 -2.14 3.23 6.61
C PRO A 270 -3.38 2.47 6.16
N LEU A 271 -3.94 2.75 4.98
CA LEU A 271 -5.00 1.90 4.43
C LEU A 271 -4.46 0.55 3.91
N ASP A 272 -3.15 0.39 3.99
CA ASP A 272 -2.38 -0.83 3.75
C ASP A 272 -2.24 -1.68 5.03
N ILE A 273 -3.01 -1.40 6.11
CA ILE A 273 -3.10 -2.24 7.32
C ILE A 273 -3.73 -3.59 6.93
N MET A 274 -2.87 -4.43 6.36
CA MET A 274 -2.91 -5.88 6.22
C MET A 274 -4.31 -6.49 6.20
N ASP A 275 -4.84 -6.57 4.99
CA ASP A 275 -5.98 -7.43 4.65
C ASP A 275 -5.65 -8.91 4.90
N ALA A 276 -4.36 -9.27 4.99
CA ALA A 276 -3.86 -10.58 5.35
C ALA A 276 -3.52 -10.69 6.85
N LEU A 277 -3.67 -11.90 7.40
CA LEU A 277 -3.17 -12.21 8.74
C LEU A 277 -1.63 -12.08 8.80
N PRO A 278 -1.03 -11.83 9.98
CA PRO A 278 0.43 -11.71 10.10
C PRO A 278 1.21 -12.92 9.59
N GLU A 279 0.71 -14.13 9.81
CA GLU A 279 1.28 -15.39 9.31
C GLU A 279 1.16 -15.52 7.78
N HIS A 280 0.21 -14.81 7.17
CA HIS A 280 0.02 -14.70 5.72
C HIS A 280 0.61 -13.40 5.17
N THR A 281 1.53 -12.77 5.90
CA THR A 281 2.19 -11.54 5.47
C THR A 281 3.71 -11.64 5.53
N LEU A 282 4.37 -11.45 4.39
CA LEU A 282 5.81 -11.28 4.30
C LEU A 282 6.19 -9.80 4.26
N SER A 283 6.90 -9.36 5.30
CA SER A 283 7.42 -8.02 5.42
C SER A 283 8.91 -7.94 5.12
N LEU A 284 9.28 -7.38 3.97
CA LEU A 284 10.67 -7.16 3.56
C LEU A 284 11.15 -5.72 3.80
N LEU A 285 10.34 -4.86 4.42
CA LEU A 285 10.64 -3.42 4.59
C LEU A 285 12.00 -3.16 5.24
N SER A 286 12.42 -3.97 6.22
CA SER A 286 13.71 -3.81 6.90
C SER A 286 14.92 -4.14 6.02
N LEU A 287 14.71 -4.77 4.87
CA LEU A 287 15.74 -5.16 3.92
C LEU A 287 16.01 -4.09 2.86
N PHE A 288 15.24 -3.00 2.87
CA PHE A 288 15.33 -1.94 1.87
C PHE A 288 15.55 -0.55 2.52
N GLU A 289 16.38 0.25 1.85
CA GLU A 289 16.50 1.69 2.05
C GLU A 289 15.92 2.38 0.80
N GLY A 290 14.67 2.83 0.90
CA GLY A 290 13.95 3.33 -0.28
C GLY A 290 13.73 2.21 -1.30
N ARG A 291 14.27 2.38 -2.51
CA ARG A 291 14.12 1.39 -3.60
C ARG A 291 15.28 0.40 -3.71
N PHE A 292 16.26 0.51 -2.82
CA PHE A 292 17.49 -0.27 -2.90
C PHE A 292 17.58 -1.21 -1.70
N PRO A 293 18.14 -2.42 -1.87
CA PRO A 293 18.54 -3.22 -0.73
C PRO A 293 19.45 -2.41 0.20
N SER A 294 19.25 -2.57 1.50
CA SER A 294 20.09 -1.95 2.52
C SER A 294 21.55 -2.40 2.36
N PRO A 295 22.55 -1.62 2.80
CA PRO A 295 23.96 -2.00 2.68
C PRO A 295 24.25 -3.42 3.20
N GLY A 296 24.83 -4.27 2.34
CA GLY A 296 25.14 -5.67 2.65
C GLY A 296 23.99 -6.66 2.46
N ILE A 297 22.81 -6.21 2.05
CA ILE A 297 21.68 -7.06 1.69
C ILE A 297 21.69 -7.33 0.18
N GLU A 298 21.66 -8.62 -0.19
CA GLU A 298 21.71 -9.05 -1.58
C GLU A 298 20.38 -9.66 -2.05
N TRP A 299 20.00 -9.39 -3.31
CA TRP A 299 18.77 -9.90 -3.90
C TRP A 299 18.70 -11.43 -3.87
N ASN A 300 19.68 -12.12 -4.46
CA ASN A 300 19.62 -13.58 -4.63
C ASN A 300 19.87 -14.37 -3.34
N ASN A 301 20.70 -13.86 -2.43
CA ASN A 301 21.14 -14.64 -1.27
C ASN A 301 20.36 -14.31 0.01
N VAL A 302 19.71 -13.14 0.09
CA VAL A 302 18.98 -12.71 1.30
C VAL A 302 17.50 -12.54 1.02
N ILE A 303 17.12 -11.82 -0.04
CA ILE A 303 15.72 -11.48 -0.30
C ILE A 303 14.98 -12.65 -0.95
N LYS A 304 15.55 -13.25 -2.01
CA LYS A 304 14.94 -14.35 -2.76
C LYS A 304 14.55 -15.54 -1.88
N PRO A 305 15.41 -16.07 -0.99
CA PRO A 305 15.05 -17.22 -0.16
C PRO A 305 13.88 -16.93 0.78
N GLN A 306 13.73 -15.68 1.26
CA GLN A 306 12.60 -15.31 2.13
C GLN A 306 11.27 -15.32 1.37
N VAL A 307 11.24 -14.80 0.14
CA VAL A 307 10.06 -14.83 -0.73
C VAL A 307 9.70 -16.27 -1.10
N GLU A 308 10.68 -17.06 -1.54
CA GLU A 308 10.47 -18.46 -1.93
C GLU A 308 9.99 -19.33 -0.77
N THR A 309 10.61 -19.18 0.42
CA THR A 309 10.21 -19.93 1.62
C THR A 309 8.78 -19.60 2.02
N PHE A 310 8.44 -18.31 2.05
CA PHE A 310 7.11 -17.85 2.41
C PHE A 310 6.04 -18.38 1.45
N LEU A 311 6.21 -18.18 0.14
CA LEU A 311 5.22 -18.60 -0.86
C LEU A 311 5.13 -20.11 -1.04
N THR A 312 6.23 -20.84 -0.79
CA THR A 312 6.20 -22.29 -0.72
C THR A 312 5.34 -22.78 0.45
N GLY A 313 5.38 -22.09 1.60
CA GLY A 313 4.48 -22.35 2.72
C GLY A 313 3.02 -22.08 2.36
N ILE A 314 2.74 -20.93 1.74
CA ILE A 314 1.37 -20.55 1.33
C ILE A 314 0.75 -21.60 0.40
N ARG A 315 1.45 -22.02 -0.66
CA ARG A 315 0.90 -23.00 -1.62
C ARG A 315 0.69 -24.41 -1.04
N GLN A 316 1.26 -24.70 0.12
CA GLN A 316 1.06 -25.97 0.81
C GLN A 316 -0.24 -25.98 1.62
N THR A 317 -0.69 -24.83 2.12
CA THR A 317 -1.86 -24.72 3.00
C THR A 317 -3.08 -24.12 2.31
N GLU A 318 -2.88 -23.25 1.32
CA GLU A 318 -3.94 -22.50 0.67
C GLU A 318 -4.17 -22.96 -0.78
N ARG A 319 -5.44 -22.97 -1.21
CA ARG A 319 -5.86 -23.29 -2.58
C ARG A 319 -6.39 -22.10 -3.37
N LYS A 320 -6.94 -21.10 -2.70
CA LYS A 320 -7.41 -19.85 -3.28
C LYS A 320 -6.79 -18.69 -2.52
N VAL A 321 -6.00 -17.86 -3.20
CA VAL A 321 -5.23 -16.77 -2.58
C VAL A 321 -5.56 -15.45 -3.25
N ARG A 322 -5.94 -14.46 -2.45
CA ARG A 322 -5.99 -13.06 -2.85
C ARG A 322 -4.69 -12.38 -2.44
N LEU A 323 -3.87 -12.07 -3.43
CA LEU A 323 -2.49 -11.66 -3.28
C LEU A 323 -2.36 -10.13 -3.37
N TYR A 324 -1.76 -9.55 -2.34
CA TYR A 324 -1.43 -8.13 -2.24
C TYR A 324 0.07 -7.95 -2.51
N LEU A 325 0.41 -7.22 -3.58
CA LEU A 325 1.79 -7.05 -4.06
C LEU A 325 2.28 -5.60 -3.94
N ASN A 326 2.46 -5.13 -2.69
CA ASN A 326 3.09 -3.83 -2.39
C ASN A 326 4.60 -3.95 -2.44
N THR A 327 5.10 -4.36 -3.60
CA THR A 327 6.48 -4.82 -3.78
C THR A 327 7.15 -4.25 -5.03
N HIS A 328 8.49 -4.26 -5.02
CA HIS A 328 9.29 -4.05 -6.23
C HIS A 328 8.84 -5.01 -7.35
N SER A 329 8.94 -4.58 -8.60
CA SER A 329 8.45 -5.35 -9.76
C SER A 329 9.11 -6.73 -9.86
N SER A 330 10.37 -6.83 -9.46
CA SER A 330 11.15 -8.07 -9.38
C SER A 330 10.60 -9.06 -8.36
N ILE A 331 10.06 -8.57 -7.24
CA ILE A 331 9.42 -9.42 -6.21
C ILE A 331 8.06 -9.91 -6.71
N ALA A 332 7.31 -9.06 -7.43
CA ALA A 332 6.07 -9.48 -8.07
C ALA A 332 6.32 -10.60 -9.10
N MET A 333 7.36 -10.47 -9.95
CA MET A 333 7.77 -11.54 -10.89
C MET A 333 8.21 -12.81 -10.16
N LEU A 334 9.02 -12.69 -9.10
CA LEU A 334 9.42 -13.85 -8.29
C LEU A 334 8.21 -14.53 -7.62
N ALA A 335 7.22 -13.75 -7.17
CA ALA A 335 5.99 -14.29 -6.61
C ALA A 335 5.20 -15.10 -7.67
N GLY A 336 5.13 -14.60 -8.90
CA GLY A 336 4.59 -15.32 -10.05
C GLY A 336 5.28 -16.65 -10.29
N LYS A 337 6.63 -16.69 -10.27
CA LYS A 337 7.39 -17.94 -10.38
C LYS A 337 7.02 -18.94 -9.29
N CYS A 338 6.96 -18.50 -8.04
CA CYS A 338 6.62 -19.36 -6.90
C CYS A 338 5.19 -19.92 -6.95
N LEU A 339 4.26 -19.10 -7.46
CA LEU A 339 2.83 -19.37 -7.61
C LEU A 339 2.45 -19.60 -9.08
N GLY A 340 3.34 -20.24 -9.86
CA GLY A 340 3.10 -20.53 -11.27
C GLY A 340 1.95 -21.50 -11.50
N HIS A 341 1.60 -21.74 -12.77
CA HIS A 341 0.49 -22.60 -13.20
C HIS A 341 0.48 -24.01 -12.56
N LYS A 342 1.65 -24.54 -12.22
CA LYS A 342 1.80 -25.87 -11.60
C LYS A 342 1.62 -25.87 -10.08
N SER A 343 1.40 -24.71 -9.46
CA SER A 343 1.21 -24.59 -8.01
C SER A 343 -0.12 -25.18 -7.53
N GLY A 344 -1.12 -25.24 -8.41
CA GLY A 344 -2.49 -25.64 -8.05
C GLY A 344 -3.16 -24.68 -7.08
N VAL A 345 -2.71 -23.41 -7.06
CA VAL A 345 -3.30 -22.31 -6.30
C VAL A 345 -3.98 -21.37 -7.28
N GLU A 346 -5.26 -21.10 -7.04
CA GLU A 346 -6.04 -20.09 -7.75
C GLU A 346 -5.72 -18.71 -7.16
N ILE A 347 -5.44 -17.73 -8.02
CA ILE A 347 -4.93 -16.42 -7.61
C ILE A 347 -5.89 -15.31 -8.07
N GLU A 348 -6.22 -14.43 -7.13
CA GLU A 348 -6.69 -13.08 -7.42
C GLU A 348 -5.62 -12.07 -6.98
N LEU A 349 -5.44 -11.00 -7.73
CA LEU A 349 -4.49 -9.94 -7.40
C LEU A 349 -5.25 -8.68 -6.98
N VAL A 350 -4.84 -8.07 -5.87
CA VAL A 350 -5.27 -6.71 -5.55
C VAL A 350 -4.31 -5.74 -6.22
N GLN A 351 -4.74 -5.19 -7.36
CA GLN A 351 -3.97 -4.22 -8.13
C GLN A 351 -4.31 -2.81 -7.67
N LYS A 352 -3.31 -2.12 -7.13
CA LYS A 352 -3.40 -0.68 -6.82
C LYS A 352 -3.39 0.14 -8.10
N GLY A 353 -4.28 1.12 -8.20
CA GLY A 353 -4.37 2.05 -9.32
C GLY A 353 -4.56 3.50 -8.86
N ARG A 354 -4.48 4.45 -9.80
CA ARG A 354 -4.75 5.87 -9.51
C ARG A 354 -6.16 6.14 -9.00
N MET A 355 -7.11 5.30 -9.35
CA MET A 355 -8.51 5.43 -8.92
C MET A 355 -8.80 4.68 -7.62
N GLY A 356 -7.85 3.89 -7.10
CA GLY A 356 -8.06 3.00 -5.97
C GLY A 356 -7.62 1.58 -6.26
N ASP A 357 -7.90 0.69 -5.33
CA ASP A 357 -7.62 -0.74 -5.44
C ASP A 357 -8.69 -1.42 -6.30
N SER A 358 -8.30 -2.48 -7.00
CA SER A 358 -9.23 -3.34 -7.76
C SER A 358 -8.78 -4.79 -7.70
N ILE A 359 -9.73 -5.72 -7.67
CA ILE A 359 -9.46 -7.17 -7.70
C ILE A 359 -9.37 -7.60 -9.16
N TRP A 360 -8.23 -8.20 -9.53
CA TRP A 360 -7.94 -8.68 -10.88
C TRP A 360 -7.85 -10.20 -10.87
N SER A 361 -8.60 -10.84 -11.77
CA SER A 361 -8.70 -12.29 -11.92
C SER A 361 -8.45 -12.68 -13.39
N GLU A 362 -7.95 -13.89 -13.62
CA GLU A 362 -7.84 -14.45 -14.97
C GLU A 362 -9.20 -14.74 -15.63
N ASN A 363 -10.27 -14.84 -14.82
CA ASN A 363 -11.61 -15.23 -15.28
C ASN A 363 -12.46 -14.06 -15.83
N GLU A 364 -11.88 -12.86 -15.93
CA GLU A 364 -12.56 -11.68 -16.48
C GLU A 364 -12.60 -11.73 -18.02
N SER A 365 -13.59 -11.06 -18.65
CA SER A 365 -13.62 -10.99 -20.12
C SER A 365 -12.39 -10.25 -20.66
N GLN A 366 -11.85 -10.77 -21.76
CA GLN A 366 -10.73 -10.17 -22.49
C GLN A 366 -11.28 -9.66 -23.82
N ASP A 367 -11.30 -8.33 -23.97
CA ASP A 367 -11.74 -7.66 -25.20
C ASP A 367 -10.67 -6.67 -25.72
N GLU A 368 -9.49 -6.68 -25.11
CA GLU A 368 -8.43 -5.71 -25.41
C GLU A 368 -7.56 -6.18 -26.58
N PRO A 369 -7.13 -5.26 -27.46
CA PRO A 369 -6.28 -5.61 -28.59
C PRO A 369 -4.89 -6.09 -28.15
N ASP A 370 -4.27 -6.93 -29.00
CA ASP A 370 -2.91 -7.39 -28.80
C ASP A 370 -1.90 -6.24 -28.71
N ALA A 371 -0.83 -6.46 -27.94
CA ALA A 371 0.25 -5.51 -27.83
C ALA A 371 1.02 -5.38 -29.15
N ILE A 372 1.61 -4.20 -29.33
CA ILE A 372 2.60 -3.97 -30.38
C ILE A 372 3.93 -4.48 -29.86
N ILE A 373 4.51 -5.46 -30.58
CA ILE A 373 5.79 -6.08 -30.25
C ILE A 373 6.77 -5.82 -31.38
N GLU A 374 7.90 -5.20 -31.04
CA GLU A 374 8.97 -4.87 -31.98
C GLU A 374 10.26 -5.53 -31.53
N THR A 375 11.07 -6.02 -32.48
CA THR A 375 12.38 -6.58 -32.18
C THR A 375 13.46 -5.73 -32.86
N GLU A 376 14.46 -5.30 -32.09
CA GLU A 376 15.64 -4.62 -32.60
C GLU A 376 16.92 -5.38 -32.28
N THR A 377 17.88 -5.34 -33.20
CA THR A 377 19.24 -5.85 -32.95
C THR A 377 20.11 -4.73 -32.41
N VAL A 378 20.72 -4.95 -31.24
CA VAL A 378 21.55 -3.96 -30.54
C VAL A 378 23.00 -4.41 -30.37
N GLY A 379 23.31 -5.68 -30.66
CA GLY A 379 24.64 -6.25 -30.53
C GLY A 379 24.74 -7.63 -31.18
N THR A 380 25.86 -8.31 -30.92
CA THR A 380 26.13 -9.66 -31.44
C THR A 380 26.06 -10.75 -30.36
N GLY A 381 25.71 -10.39 -29.13
CA GLY A 381 25.59 -11.34 -28.03
C GLY A 381 24.38 -12.26 -28.17
N SER A 382 24.39 -13.37 -27.44
CA SER A 382 23.34 -14.39 -27.48
C SER A 382 22.11 -14.06 -26.64
N ASP A 383 22.28 -13.19 -25.64
CA ASP A 383 21.22 -12.85 -24.69
C ASP A 383 20.19 -11.92 -25.33
N VAL A 384 19.00 -11.93 -24.75
CA VAL A 384 17.86 -11.13 -25.23
C VAL A 384 17.29 -10.30 -24.09
N ALA A 385 17.01 -9.04 -24.35
CA ALA A 385 16.26 -8.20 -23.44
C ALA A 385 14.79 -8.16 -23.82
N VAL A 386 13.91 -8.26 -22.83
CA VAL A 386 12.49 -7.92 -22.95
C VAL A 386 12.27 -6.60 -22.23
N VAL A 387 11.75 -5.61 -22.95
CA VAL A 387 11.44 -4.29 -22.40
C VAL A 387 9.93 -4.07 -22.43
N LEU A 388 9.31 -4.02 -21.24
CA LEU A 388 7.86 -3.80 -21.11
C LEU A 388 7.58 -2.32 -20.91
N SER A 389 7.06 -1.66 -21.95
CA SER A 389 6.65 -0.25 -21.91
C SER A 389 5.13 -0.12 -21.75
N ILE A 390 4.62 -0.54 -20.59
CA ILE A 390 3.17 -0.60 -20.35
C ILE A 390 2.67 0.62 -19.58
N ALA A 391 3.23 0.89 -18.40
CA ALA A 391 2.82 2.02 -17.57
C ALA A 391 3.52 3.33 -17.96
N ARG A 392 4.67 3.22 -18.64
CA ARG A 392 5.49 4.32 -19.20
C ARG A 392 6.45 3.73 -20.25
N ASN A 393 7.05 4.59 -21.09
CA ASN A 393 8.07 4.16 -22.03
C ASN A 393 9.40 3.83 -21.30
N ALA A 394 9.78 2.55 -21.28
CA ALA A 394 11.02 2.06 -20.68
C ALA A 394 12.19 1.97 -21.67
N LEU A 395 11.90 1.92 -22.97
CA LEU A 395 12.88 1.60 -24.02
C LEU A 395 14.11 2.52 -24.03
N PRO A 396 13.99 3.87 -23.97
CA PRO A 396 15.18 4.72 -24.07
C PRO A 396 16.18 4.50 -22.94
N LYS A 397 15.69 4.24 -21.72
CA LYS A 397 16.55 4.02 -20.54
C LYS A 397 17.08 2.60 -20.48
N ALA A 398 16.25 1.61 -20.83
CA ALA A 398 16.71 0.23 -20.92
C ALA A 398 17.78 0.07 -22.00
N ARG A 399 17.56 0.61 -23.21
CA ARG A 399 18.54 0.57 -24.30
C ARG A 399 19.86 1.23 -23.93
N ALA A 400 19.82 2.40 -23.29
CA ALA A 400 21.05 3.08 -22.82
C ALA A 400 21.82 2.21 -21.81
N TYR A 401 21.12 1.63 -20.83
CA TYR A 401 21.73 0.73 -19.85
C TYR A 401 22.32 -0.52 -20.51
N ILE A 402 21.59 -1.15 -21.44
CA ILE A 402 22.02 -2.36 -22.16
C ILE A 402 23.31 -2.11 -22.93
N LEU A 403 23.36 -1.04 -23.72
CA LEU A 403 24.55 -0.71 -24.54
C LEU A 403 25.79 -0.42 -23.70
N GLU A 404 25.62 0.11 -22.49
CA GLU A 404 26.73 0.45 -21.60
C GLU A 404 27.17 -0.73 -20.72
N ASN A 405 26.23 -1.58 -20.26
CA ASN A 405 26.47 -2.51 -19.15
C ASN A 405 26.25 -3.98 -19.51
N GLN A 406 25.65 -4.30 -20.65
CA GLN A 406 25.22 -5.67 -21.00
C GLN A 406 25.59 -6.04 -22.45
N PRO A 407 26.89 -6.21 -22.75
CA PRO A 407 27.36 -6.50 -24.12
C PRO A 407 26.90 -7.86 -24.66
N ASP A 408 26.50 -8.77 -23.78
CA ASP A 408 26.02 -10.11 -24.15
C ASP A 408 24.59 -10.09 -24.71
N ILE A 409 23.87 -8.97 -24.60
CA ILE A 409 22.53 -8.79 -25.17
C ILE A 409 22.64 -8.39 -26.64
N GLY A 410 22.21 -9.28 -27.54
CA GLY A 410 22.19 -9.02 -28.98
C GLY A 410 20.89 -8.40 -29.49
N ARG A 411 19.76 -8.69 -28.83
CA ARG A 411 18.42 -8.29 -29.28
C ARG A 411 17.59 -7.70 -28.15
N ILE A 412 16.74 -6.72 -28.48
CA ILE A 412 15.69 -6.20 -27.61
C ILE A 412 14.34 -6.52 -28.22
N ILE A 413 13.48 -7.22 -27.48
CA ILE A 413 12.05 -7.39 -27.73
C ILE A 413 11.34 -6.31 -26.91
N HIS A 414 10.69 -5.36 -27.58
CA HIS A 414 10.00 -4.25 -26.97
C HIS A 414 8.50 -4.43 -27.09
N LEU A 415 7.80 -4.45 -25.96
CA LEU A 415 6.35 -4.58 -25.90
C LEU A 415 5.71 -3.26 -25.45
N THR A 416 4.68 -2.83 -26.19
CA THR A 416 3.84 -1.68 -25.87
C THR A 416 2.35 -2.03 -26.05
N PRO A 417 1.44 -1.68 -25.12
CA PRO A 417 0.00 -1.88 -25.33
C PRO A 417 -0.49 -1.15 -26.59
N ALA A 418 -1.46 -1.71 -27.32
CA ALA A 418 -1.96 -1.10 -28.56
C ALA A 418 -2.44 0.35 -28.39
N ASN A 419 -3.04 0.64 -27.23
CA ASN A 419 -3.54 1.95 -26.84
C ASN A 419 -2.43 2.90 -26.31
N GLY A 420 -1.17 2.51 -26.44
CA GLY A 420 -0.02 3.22 -25.89
C GLY A 420 0.23 2.95 -24.41
N HIS A 421 1.32 3.51 -23.89
CA HIS A 421 1.72 3.35 -22.50
C HIS A 421 1.01 4.35 -21.57
N GLY A 422 0.69 3.93 -20.35
CA GLY A 422 0.00 4.74 -19.38
C GLY A 422 -0.50 3.94 -18.18
N GLN A 423 -0.87 4.66 -17.12
CA GLN A 423 -1.34 4.08 -15.86
C GLN A 423 -2.71 3.37 -15.97
N ARG A 424 -3.34 3.41 -17.15
CA ARG A 424 -4.65 2.80 -17.47
C ARG A 424 -4.58 1.90 -18.71
N SER A 425 -3.38 1.55 -19.15
CA SER A 425 -3.18 0.75 -20.36
C SER A 425 -3.53 -0.71 -20.17
N VAL A 426 -3.51 -1.21 -18.93
CA VAL A 426 -4.02 -2.53 -18.56
C VAL A 426 -5.37 -2.34 -17.87
N LYS A 427 -6.37 -3.13 -18.25
CA LYS A 427 -7.76 -2.93 -17.82
C LYS A 427 -8.16 -3.76 -16.61
N ASN A 428 -7.77 -5.02 -16.63
CA ASN A 428 -8.22 -6.05 -15.70
C ASN A 428 -7.21 -7.21 -15.67
N GLY A 429 -7.52 -8.27 -14.90
CA GLY A 429 -6.64 -9.42 -14.76
C GLY A 429 -6.42 -10.19 -16.06
N SER A 430 -7.47 -10.42 -16.84
CA SER A 430 -7.36 -11.16 -18.11
C SER A 430 -6.52 -10.44 -19.17
N HIS A 431 -6.58 -9.10 -19.25
CA HIS A 431 -5.65 -8.33 -20.09
C HIS A 431 -4.20 -8.45 -19.58
N ALA A 432 -3.98 -8.48 -18.25
CA ALA A 432 -2.64 -8.67 -17.70
C ALA A 432 -2.06 -10.06 -18.04
N VAL A 433 -2.89 -11.11 -18.02
CA VAL A 433 -2.53 -12.47 -18.46
C VAL A 433 -2.17 -12.48 -19.95
N ALA A 434 -3.05 -11.94 -20.80
CA ALA A 434 -2.82 -11.91 -22.25
C ALA A 434 -1.50 -11.22 -22.63
N LEU A 435 -1.13 -10.14 -21.93
CA LEU A 435 0.16 -9.47 -22.15
C LEU A 435 1.36 -10.34 -21.73
N ALA A 436 1.24 -11.12 -20.64
CA ALA A 436 2.29 -12.03 -20.20
C ALA A 436 2.44 -13.23 -21.16
N GLU A 437 1.34 -13.76 -21.67
CA GLU A 437 1.31 -14.83 -22.68
C GLU A 437 1.98 -14.36 -23.99
N GLN A 438 1.63 -13.16 -24.48
CA GLN A 438 2.26 -12.59 -25.68
C GLN A 438 3.78 -12.42 -25.53
N VAL A 439 4.28 -12.07 -24.34
CA VAL A 439 5.73 -12.06 -24.07
C VAL A 439 6.30 -13.46 -24.12
N SER A 440 5.62 -14.42 -23.47
CA SER A 440 6.05 -15.81 -23.42
C SER A 440 6.17 -16.42 -24.82
N ASP A 441 5.18 -16.17 -25.67
CA ASP A 441 5.14 -16.69 -27.04
C ASP A 441 6.28 -16.11 -27.88
N VAL A 442 6.46 -14.78 -27.88
CA VAL A 442 7.52 -14.14 -28.68
C VAL A 442 8.92 -14.53 -28.22
N VAL A 443 9.13 -14.72 -26.92
CA VAL A 443 10.43 -15.19 -26.40
C VAL A 443 10.68 -16.65 -26.78
N THR A 444 9.65 -17.50 -26.72
CA THR A 444 9.76 -18.91 -27.11
C THR A 444 10.07 -19.04 -28.61
N ASP A 445 9.40 -18.22 -29.44
CA ASP A 445 9.63 -18.17 -30.89
C ASP A 445 11.02 -17.61 -31.26
N ALA A 446 11.68 -16.89 -30.35
CA ALA A 446 13.03 -16.35 -30.57
C ALA A 446 14.14 -17.42 -30.53
N ASP A 447 13.80 -18.67 -30.17
CA ASP A 447 14.63 -19.88 -30.15
C ASP A 447 16.02 -19.63 -29.54
N LEU A 448 16.02 -19.23 -28.26
CA LEU A 448 17.24 -18.83 -27.57
C LEU A 448 18.15 -20.04 -27.30
N PRO A 449 19.49 -19.89 -27.44
CA PRO A 449 20.43 -20.91 -26.97
C PRO A 449 20.22 -21.22 -25.48
N VAL A 450 20.52 -22.46 -25.07
CA VAL A 450 20.35 -22.93 -23.68
C VAL A 450 21.14 -22.06 -22.68
N GLU A 451 22.30 -21.57 -23.11
CA GLU A 451 23.19 -20.73 -22.31
C GLU A 451 22.74 -19.25 -22.27
N ALA A 452 21.82 -18.84 -23.14
CA ALA A 452 21.37 -17.46 -23.22
C ALA A 452 20.49 -17.09 -22.03
N SER A 453 20.69 -15.87 -21.52
CA SER A 453 19.85 -15.29 -20.48
C SER A 453 18.82 -14.34 -21.07
N LEU A 454 17.64 -14.29 -20.44
CA LEU A 454 16.59 -13.33 -20.74
C LEU A 454 16.63 -12.18 -19.73
N HIS A 455 16.84 -10.96 -20.20
CA HIS A 455 16.95 -9.76 -19.36
C HIS A 455 15.66 -8.97 -19.38
N ILE A 456 14.93 -8.93 -18.26
CA ILE A 456 13.58 -8.34 -18.21
C ILE A 456 13.63 -6.94 -17.57
N PHE A 457 13.37 -5.92 -18.38
CA PHE A 457 13.26 -4.53 -17.97
C PHE A 457 11.77 -4.14 -17.97
N SER A 458 11.16 -4.10 -16.79
CA SER A 458 9.72 -3.87 -16.68
C SER A 458 9.37 -2.46 -16.21
N ALA A 459 8.48 -1.81 -16.96
CA ALA A 459 7.69 -0.68 -16.49
C ALA A 459 6.20 -1.01 -16.62
N ALA A 460 5.74 -2.04 -15.91
CA ALA A 460 4.37 -2.55 -15.93
C ALA A 460 3.75 -2.59 -14.52
N PRO A 461 2.40 -2.65 -14.41
CA PRO A 461 1.73 -2.97 -13.14
C PRO A 461 2.21 -4.30 -12.56
N ASN A 462 2.18 -4.43 -11.24
CA ASN A 462 2.64 -5.66 -10.57
C ASN A 462 1.81 -6.89 -10.96
N ALA A 463 0.55 -6.73 -11.37
CA ALA A 463 -0.22 -7.84 -11.92
C ALA A 463 0.40 -8.43 -13.19
N VAL A 464 0.83 -7.59 -14.15
CA VAL A 464 1.51 -8.07 -15.37
C VAL A 464 2.83 -8.76 -15.02
N ASN A 465 3.60 -8.16 -14.11
CA ASN A 465 4.85 -8.73 -13.62
C ASN A 465 4.62 -10.11 -12.95
N PHE A 466 3.58 -10.23 -12.13
CA PHE A 466 3.21 -11.49 -11.51
C PHE A 466 2.90 -12.56 -12.57
N TYR A 467 2.00 -12.28 -13.51
CA TYR A 467 1.64 -13.25 -14.55
C TYR A 467 2.85 -13.62 -15.43
N LEU A 468 3.69 -12.65 -15.82
CA LEU A 468 4.95 -12.94 -16.53
C LEU A 468 5.88 -13.85 -15.72
N GLY A 469 5.94 -13.65 -14.41
CA GLY A 469 6.65 -14.51 -13.48
C GLY A 469 6.24 -15.99 -13.57
N GLN A 470 4.94 -16.26 -13.77
CA GLN A 470 4.41 -17.62 -13.89
C GLN A 470 4.90 -18.35 -15.15
N HIS A 471 5.38 -17.62 -16.17
CA HIS A 471 5.94 -18.19 -17.40
C HIS A 471 7.45 -18.46 -17.30
N THR A 472 8.15 -17.98 -16.27
CA THR A 472 9.63 -18.02 -16.21
C THR A 472 10.23 -19.42 -16.35
N ASP A 473 9.53 -20.48 -15.93
CA ASP A 473 9.99 -21.87 -16.13
C ASP A 473 10.07 -22.29 -17.61
N PHE A 474 9.37 -21.59 -18.51
CA PHE A 474 9.42 -21.80 -19.97
C PHE A 474 10.41 -20.86 -20.68
N LEU A 475 10.86 -19.79 -20.00
CA LEU A 475 11.71 -18.74 -20.59
C LEU A 475 13.21 -18.96 -20.37
N GLY A 476 13.60 -20.04 -19.68
CA GLY A 476 14.99 -20.30 -19.33
C GLY A 476 15.49 -19.39 -18.21
N THR A 477 16.79 -19.06 -18.23
CA THR A 477 17.41 -18.24 -17.18
C THR A 477 16.98 -16.79 -17.32
N CYS A 478 16.24 -16.27 -16.33
CA CYS A 478 15.79 -14.88 -16.36
C CYS A 478 16.59 -14.00 -15.40
N VAL A 479 16.97 -12.81 -15.83
CA VAL A 479 17.55 -11.74 -15.01
C VAL A 479 16.58 -10.57 -14.96
N PHE A 480 16.11 -10.22 -13.77
CA PHE A 480 15.19 -9.10 -13.58
C PHE A 480 15.93 -7.80 -13.28
N TYR A 481 15.32 -6.67 -13.64
CA TYR A 481 15.89 -5.35 -13.43
C TYR A 481 14.92 -4.40 -12.73
N GLU A 482 15.42 -3.63 -11.76
CA GLU A 482 14.70 -2.52 -11.11
C GLU A 482 15.17 -1.17 -11.64
N PHE A 483 14.25 -0.21 -11.77
CA PHE A 483 14.56 1.15 -12.24
C PHE A 483 14.47 2.18 -11.11
N ASP A 484 15.50 3.03 -11.00
CA ASP A 484 15.54 4.16 -10.07
C ASP A 484 14.79 5.40 -10.62
N PHE A 485 13.47 5.31 -10.73
CA PHE A 485 12.71 6.47 -11.23
C PHE A 485 12.69 7.68 -10.29
N GLN A 486 13.03 7.49 -9.01
CA GLN A 486 13.12 8.60 -8.03
C GLN A 486 14.49 9.29 -8.06
N ARG A 487 15.46 8.73 -8.81
CA ARG A 487 16.83 9.23 -8.90
C ARG A 487 17.49 9.34 -7.52
N GLN A 488 17.26 8.34 -6.66
CA GLN A 488 17.92 8.31 -5.35
C GLN A 488 19.43 8.02 -5.48
N ARG A 489 19.85 7.38 -6.58
CA ARG A 489 21.27 7.15 -6.93
C ARG A 489 21.62 7.83 -8.25
N ASP A 490 21.34 7.19 -9.38
CA ASP A 490 21.77 7.63 -10.71
C ASP A 490 20.64 7.70 -11.75
N GLY A 491 19.44 7.22 -11.40
CA GLY A 491 18.33 7.16 -12.34
C GLY A 491 18.49 6.11 -13.45
N SER A 492 19.24 5.04 -13.17
CA SER A 492 19.48 3.92 -14.07
C SER A 492 18.81 2.62 -13.60
N TYR A 493 19.08 1.53 -14.31
CA TYR A 493 18.65 0.18 -13.93
C TYR A 493 19.69 -0.51 -13.04
N LEU A 494 19.22 -1.45 -12.22
CA LEU A 494 20.07 -2.39 -11.50
C LEU A 494 19.55 -3.82 -11.65
N PRO A 495 20.42 -4.84 -11.77
CA PRO A 495 20.00 -6.22 -11.76
C PRO A 495 19.50 -6.60 -10.35
N SER A 496 18.47 -7.45 -10.30
CA SER A 496 17.89 -7.97 -9.06
C SER A 496 18.03 -9.50 -8.97
N PHE A 497 16.98 -10.24 -9.26
CA PHE A 497 16.97 -11.70 -9.20
C PHE A 497 17.49 -12.34 -10.48
N LYS A 498 18.20 -13.45 -10.32
CA LYS A 498 18.43 -14.44 -11.38
C LYS A 498 17.62 -15.68 -11.03
N VAL A 499 16.67 -16.08 -11.89
CA VAL A 499 15.67 -17.13 -11.59
C VAL A 499 15.58 -18.21 -12.65
#